data_AF-A0A559JQJ6-F1
#
_entry.id   AF-A0A559JQJ6-F1
#
_cell.length_a   1.000
_cell.length_b   1.000
_cell.length_c   1.000
_cell.angle_alpha   90.00
_cell.angle_beta   90.00
_cell.angle_gamma   90.00
#
_symmetry.space_group_name_H-M   'P 1'
#
loop_
_entity.id
_entity.type
_entity.pdbx_description
1 polymer ?
#
loop_
_entity_poly.entity_id
_entity_poly.type
_entity_poly.pdbx_seq_one_letter_code
_entity_poly.pdbx_strand_id
1 'polypeptide(L)'
;MKLQEIKGTYDTIYSLGDLCLASIQLKQNKLRPFSGVLDWMASPQLHDVNRLLRYRFEEFMNPSNLRIIGYAGEDKICVADDFYNMVSNHDFDVGNNSLTLLSGYPEVKEKFDRRIRRFLHKAATSKKMLFVRTEGDLEDAAELQDVLYDLVRYDFRVLIVNHTNVDRLVEDNWPLKRVCSVQLPAANKWTDNNHLWTRLLQGVHTRD
;
A
#
# COMPACT_ATOMS: atom_id res chain seq x y z
N MET A 1 9.74 14.91 8.46
CA MET A 1 8.97 14.66 9.72
C MET A 1 9.66 13.52 10.47
N LYS A 2 9.58 13.51 11.80
CA LYS A 2 10.13 12.46 12.68
C LYS A 2 9.11 11.38 13.01
N LEU A 3 9.59 10.21 13.41
CA LEU A 3 8.76 9.07 13.80
C LEU A 3 7.83 9.40 14.97
N GLN A 4 8.27 10.19 15.95
CA GLN A 4 7.39 10.58 17.06
C GLN A 4 6.14 11.36 16.61
N GLU A 5 6.22 12.08 15.48
CA GLU A 5 5.13 12.89 14.96
C GLU A 5 4.04 12.05 14.25
N ILE A 6 4.30 10.77 13.95
CA ILE A 6 3.28 9.86 13.40
C ILE A 6 2.36 9.29 14.47
N LYS A 7 2.66 9.47 15.76
CA LYS A 7 1.83 8.91 16.83
C LYS A 7 0.46 9.59 16.91
N GLY A 8 -0.47 8.88 17.53
CA GLY A 8 -1.84 9.32 17.80
C GLY A 8 -2.89 8.49 17.06
N THR A 9 -4.12 9.00 17.12
CA THR A 9 -5.30 8.32 16.58
C THR A 9 -5.62 8.78 15.16
N TYR A 10 -5.88 7.84 14.27
CA TYR A 10 -6.24 8.04 12.87
C TYR A 10 -7.64 7.51 12.60
N ASP A 11 -8.41 8.21 11.78
CA ASP A 11 -9.73 7.73 11.34
C ASP A 11 -9.59 6.55 10.37
N THR A 12 -8.48 6.49 9.64
CA THR A 12 -8.22 5.42 8.66
C THR A 12 -6.72 5.28 8.41
N ILE A 13 -6.27 4.03 8.27
CA ILE A 13 -4.89 3.67 7.92
C ILE A 13 -4.91 2.79 6.67
N TYR A 14 -4.11 3.12 5.66
CA TYR A 14 -4.00 2.36 4.42
C TYR A 14 -2.55 1.96 4.14
N SER A 15 -2.35 0.75 3.62
CA SER A 15 -1.13 0.39 2.90
C SER A 15 -1.18 0.93 1.46
N LEU A 16 -0.02 1.35 0.96
CA LEU A 16 0.20 1.77 -0.43
C LEU A 16 1.04 0.76 -1.25
N GLY A 17 1.26 -0.46 -0.73
CA GLY A 17 1.84 -1.57 -1.49
C GLY A 17 3.37 -1.69 -1.44
N ASP A 18 4.03 -1.92 -2.59
CA ASP A 18 5.31 -2.65 -2.87
C ASP A 18 5.04 -4.13 -2.90
N LEU A 19 4.74 -4.66 -1.73
CA LEU A 19 4.31 -6.02 -1.53
C LEU A 19 3.24 -6.03 -0.43
N CYS A 20 2.74 -7.21 -0.10
CA CYS A 20 1.77 -7.42 0.97
C CYS A 20 2.30 -7.07 2.38
N LEU A 21 3.60 -6.77 2.51
CA LEU A 21 4.31 -6.65 3.79
C LEU A 21 3.70 -5.58 4.71
N ALA A 22 3.55 -4.33 4.23
CA ALA A 22 2.96 -3.25 5.02
C ALA A 22 1.57 -3.65 5.53
N SER A 23 0.75 -4.25 4.67
CA SER A 23 -0.59 -4.69 5.02
C SER A 23 -0.58 -5.81 6.07
N ILE A 24 0.33 -6.78 5.96
CA ILE A 24 0.51 -7.84 6.96
C ILE A 24 0.88 -7.24 8.32
N GLN A 25 1.83 -6.31 8.34
CA GLN A 25 2.28 -5.64 9.57
C GLN A 25 1.18 -4.80 10.21
N LEU A 26 0.41 -4.06 9.40
CA LEU A 26 -0.77 -3.34 9.90
C LEU A 26 -1.81 -4.29 10.50
N LYS A 27 -2.04 -5.47 9.90
CA LYS A 27 -2.95 -6.48 10.45
C LYS A 27 -2.44 -7.03 11.79
N GLN A 28 -1.16 -7.40 11.86
CA GLN A 28 -0.53 -7.93 13.09
C GLN A 28 -0.59 -6.92 14.24
N ASN A 29 -0.50 -5.63 13.94
CA ASN A 29 -0.60 -4.55 14.93
C ASN A 29 -2.04 -4.03 15.12
N LYS A 30 -3.06 -4.73 14.61
CA LYS A 30 -4.49 -4.38 14.74
C LYS A 30 -4.88 -3.01 14.17
N LEU A 31 -4.13 -2.52 13.18
CA LEU A 31 -4.34 -1.23 12.52
C LEU A 31 -5.03 -1.34 11.15
N ARG A 32 -5.42 -2.56 10.76
CA ARG A 32 -6.06 -2.86 9.47
C ARG A 32 -7.45 -3.49 9.66
N PRO A 33 -8.49 -2.69 9.95
CA PRO A 33 -9.85 -3.21 10.17
C PRO A 33 -10.50 -3.75 8.88
N PHE A 34 -10.00 -3.36 7.71
CA PHE A 34 -10.47 -3.84 6.41
C PHE A 34 -9.32 -3.84 5.40
N SER A 35 -9.48 -4.57 4.29
CA SER A 35 -8.47 -4.54 3.22
C SER A 35 -8.53 -3.27 2.38
N GLY A 36 -7.36 -2.70 2.11
CA GLY A 36 -7.13 -1.61 1.16
C GLY A 36 -7.11 -2.06 -0.29
N VAL A 37 -6.94 -1.09 -1.20
CA VAL A 37 -6.86 -1.36 -2.66
C VAL A 37 -5.56 -2.12 -2.98
N LEU A 38 -4.42 -1.65 -2.44
CA LEU A 38 -3.09 -2.19 -2.76
C LEU A 38 -2.59 -3.26 -1.77
N ASP A 39 -3.44 -3.75 -0.86
CA ASP A 39 -3.01 -4.64 0.22
C ASP A 39 -2.41 -5.98 -0.24
N TRP A 40 -2.83 -6.43 -1.42
CA TRP A 40 -2.49 -7.74 -1.99
C TRP A 40 -1.89 -7.59 -3.40
N MET A 41 -1.45 -6.37 -3.72
CA MET A 41 -0.83 -6.02 -4.99
C MET A 41 0.67 -5.91 -4.80
N ALA A 42 1.44 -6.37 -5.78
CA ALA A 42 2.79 -5.89 -5.97
C ALA A 42 2.72 -4.55 -6.73
N SER A 43 3.29 -3.50 -6.14
CA SER A 43 3.43 -2.18 -6.76
C SER A 43 4.88 -1.71 -6.60
N PRO A 44 5.82 -2.23 -7.43
CA PRO A 44 7.25 -2.13 -7.16
C PRO A 44 7.76 -0.68 -7.14
N GLN A 45 7.21 0.17 -8.01
CA GLN A 45 7.63 1.55 -8.17
C GLN A 45 6.66 2.51 -7.46
N LEU A 46 7.18 3.45 -6.67
CA LEU A 46 6.33 4.41 -5.97
C LEU A 46 5.74 5.46 -6.93
N HIS A 47 6.47 5.92 -7.96
CA HIS A 47 5.91 6.79 -8.99
C HIS A 47 4.66 6.22 -9.70
N ASP A 48 4.57 4.90 -9.90
CA ASP A 48 3.37 4.27 -10.47
C ASP A 48 2.18 4.32 -9.50
N VAL A 49 2.43 4.21 -8.19
CA VAL A 49 1.42 4.43 -7.15
C VAL A 49 1.01 5.90 -7.11
N ASN A 50 1.94 6.84 -7.27
CA ASN A 50 1.65 8.27 -7.37
C ASN A 50 0.74 8.54 -8.57
N ARG A 51 1.04 7.95 -9.74
CA ARG A 51 0.19 8.03 -10.94
C ARG A 51 -1.20 7.48 -10.66
N LEU A 52 -1.31 6.30 -10.07
CA LEU A 52 -2.58 5.66 -9.72
C LEU A 52 -3.46 6.55 -8.83
N LEU A 53 -2.87 7.13 -7.78
CA LEU A 53 -3.58 7.99 -6.84
C LEU A 53 -3.97 9.33 -7.47
N ARG A 54 -3.07 9.93 -8.27
CA ARG A 54 -3.31 11.19 -9.01
C ARG A 54 -4.52 11.06 -9.93
N TYR A 55 -4.61 9.96 -10.67
CA TYR A 55 -5.73 9.67 -11.57
C TYR A 55 -6.89 8.94 -10.88
N ARG A 56 -6.92 8.90 -9.54
CA ARG A 56 -8.04 8.36 -8.74
C ARG A 56 -8.46 6.95 -9.19
N PHE A 57 -7.48 6.10 -9.53
CA PHE A 57 -7.68 4.72 -9.99
C PHE A 57 -8.40 4.58 -11.34
N GLU A 58 -8.47 5.62 -12.17
CA GLU A 58 -8.90 5.52 -13.57
C GLU A 58 -8.02 4.50 -14.31
N GLU A 59 -8.58 3.71 -15.23
CA GLU A 59 -7.89 2.59 -15.93
C GLU A 59 -7.39 1.42 -15.06
N PHE A 60 -7.51 1.50 -13.73
CA PHE A 60 -7.01 0.44 -12.85
C PHE A 60 -7.84 -0.84 -12.97
N MET A 61 -7.12 -1.93 -13.25
CA MET A 61 -7.64 -3.26 -13.55
C MET A 61 -8.61 -3.27 -14.74
N ASN A 62 -8.40 -2.41 -15.75
CA ASN A 62 -9.14 -2.47 -17.01
C ASN A 62 -8.74 -3.73 -17.80
N PRO A 63 -9.69 -4.53 -18.35
CA PRO A 63 -9.37 -5.76 -19.08
C PRO A 63 -8.34 -5.61 -20.19
N SER A 64 -8.33 -4.46 -20.90
CA SER A 64 -7.39 -4.22 -21.99
C SER A 64 -5.94 -4.10 -21.51
N ASN A 65 -5.75 -3.80 -20.22
CA ASN A 65 -4.44 -3.60 -19.60
C ASN A 65 -3.99 -4.84 -18.82
N LEU A 66 -4.83 -5.90 -18.75
CA LEU A 66 -4.54 -7.09 -17.95
C LEU A 66 -3.76 -8.14 -18.74
N ARG A 67 -2.74 -8.68 -18.11
CA ARG A 67 -1.94 -9.78 -18.65
C ARG A 67 -1.70 -10.86 -17.60
N ILE A 68 -1.99 -12.10 -17.97
CA ILE A 68 -1.66 -13.26 -17.13
C ILE A 68 -0.16 -13.48 -17.18
N ILE A 69 0.49 -13.53 -16.01
CA ILE A 69 1.95 -13.70 -15.93
C ILE A 69 2.37 -15.07 -15.40
N GLY A 70 1.44 -15.85 -14.85
CA GLY A 70 1.70 -17.22 -14.38
C GLY A 70 0.95 -17.56 -13.10
N TYR A 71 1.36 -18.63 -12.44
CA TYR A 71 0.81 -19.02 -11.14
C TYR A 71 1.48 -18.27 -9.98
N ALA A 72 0.69 -17.96 -8.95
CA ALA A 72 1.15 -17.47 -7.64
C ALA A 72 0.92 -18.58 -6.60
N GLY A 73 1.85 -19.52 -6.49
CA GLY A 73 1.62 -20.73 -5.69
C GLY A 73 0.67 -21.70 -6.40
N GLU A 74 -0.02 -22.55 -5.63
CA GLU A 74 -0.82 -23.65 -6.17
C GLU A 74 -2.25 -23.25 -6.54
N ASP A 75 -2.80 -22.22 -5.90
CA ASP A 75 -4.23 -21.88 -5.96
C ASP A 75 -4.53 -20.52 -6.61
N LYS A 76 -3.52 -19.70 -6.93
CA LYS A 76 -3.70 -18.36 -7.51
C LYS A 76 -3.02 -18.20 -8.87
N ILE A 77 -3.55 -17.26 -9.65
CA ILE A 77 -2.97 -16.75 -10.89
C ILE A 77 -2.50 -15.31 -10.64
N CYS A 78 -1.25 -15.04 -11.00
CA CYS A 78 -0.73 -13.68 -11.06
C CYS A 78 -1.25 -12.98 -12.32
N VAL A 79 -1.82 -11.80 -12.13
CA VAL A 79 -2.32 -10.95 -13.22
C VAL A 79 -1.67 -9.57 -13.08
N ALA A 80 -0.96 -9.14 -14.12
CA ALA A 80 -0.39 -7.81 -14.22
C ALA A 80 -1.44 -6.83 -14.78
N ASP A 81 -1.45 -5.62 -14.23
CA ASP A 81 -2.01 -4.42 -14.83
C ASP A 81 -0.82 -3.65 -15.44
N ASP A 82 -0.72 -3.68 -16.77
CA ASP A 82 0.38 -3.06 -17.52
C ASP A 82 0.24 -1.53 -17.62
N PHE A 83 -0.94 -0.96 -17.30
CA PHE A 83 -1.13 0.50 -17.31
C PHE A 83 -0.53 1.16 -16.07
N TYR A 84 -0.58 0.50 -14.92
CA TYR A 84 0.06 0.96 -13.68
C TYR A 84 1.29 0.15 -13.26
N ASN A 85 1.73 -0.81 -14.07
CA ASN A 85 2.84 -1.72 -13.76
C ASN A 85 2.68 -2.42 -12.39
N MET A 86 1.47 -2.87 -12.07
CA MET A 86 1.16 -3.54 -10.80
C MET A 86 0.78 -5.00 -11.05
N VAL A 87 0.92 -5.85 -10.03
CA VAL A 87 0.56 -7.27 -10.14
C VAL A 87 -0.38 -7.65 -9.00
N SER A 88 -1.51 -8.24 -9.33
CA SER A 88 -2.35 -8.94 -8.36
C SER A 88 -1.85 -10.38 -8.20
N ASN A 89 -1.46 -10.74 -6.97
CA ASN A 89 -0.94 -12.08 -6.65
C ASN A 89 -1.99 -12.99 -6.01
N HIS A 90 -3.11 -12.43 -5.53
CA HIS A 90 -4.02 -13.14 -4.62
C HIS A 90 -5.50 -13.04 -4.99
N ASP A 91 -5.85 -12.31 -6.06
CA ASP A 91 -7.25 -12.04 -6.37
C ASP A 91 -7.88 -13.01 -7.38
N PHE A 92 -7.09 -13.80 -8.12
CA PHE A 92 -7.58 -14.71 -9.16
C PHE A 92 -7.31 -16.18 -8.79
N ASP A 93 -8.36 -16.93 -8.46
CA ASP A 93 -8.30 -18.35 -8.10
C ASP A 93 -8.20 -19.27 -9.33
N VAL A 94 -7.37 -20.32 -9.27
CA VAL A 94 -7.23 -21.33 -10.34
C VAL A 94 -8.52 -22.12 -10.58
N GLY A 95 -9.43 -22.20 -9.61
CA GLY A 95 -10.72 -22.87 -9.79
C GLY A 95 -11.65 -22.18 -10.80
N ASN A 96 -11.58 -20.84 -10.87
CA ASN A 96 -12.43 -20.03 -11.74
C ASN A 96 -11.67 -19.40 -12.92
N ASN A 97 -10.34 -19.49 -12.92
CA ASN A 97 -9.48 -18.85 -13.92
C ASN A 97 -8.46 -19.87 -14.45
N SER A 98 -7.96 -19.65 -15.66
CA SER A 98 -6.86 -20.43 -16.25
C SER A 98 -5.77 -19.49 -16.75
N LEU A 99 -4.65 -20.05 -17.22
CA LEU A 99 -3.58 -19.25 -17.81
C LEU A 99 -3.95 -18.58 -19.15
N THR A 100 -5.16 -18.81 -19.66
CA THR A 100 -5.65 -18.22 -20.91
C THR A 100 -6.97 -17.46 -20.76
N LEU A 101 -7.64 -17.57 -19.61
CA LEU A 101 -8.96 -16.98 -19.39
C LEU A 101 -9.17 -16.58 -17.91
N LEU A 102 -9.55 -15.33 -17.69
CA LEU A 102 -9.89 -14.79 -16.37
C LEU A 102 -11.42 -14.74 -16.17
N SER A 103 -12.10 -15.88 -16.07
CA SER A 103 -13.57 -15.90 -15.90
C SER A 103 -14.03 -15.24 -14.59
N GLY A 104 -13.18 -15.22 -13.57
CA GLY A 104 -13.43 -14.52 -12.30
C GLY A 104 -13.21 -13.01 -12.34
N TYR A 105 -12.78 -12.45 -13.49
CA TYR A 105 -12.51 -11.01 -13.63
C TYR A 105 -13.65 -10.10 -13.16
N PRO A 106 -14.94 -10.34 -13.51
CA PRO A 106 -16.02 -9.44 -13.09
C PRO A 106 -16.11 -9.29 -11.57
N GLU A 107 -15.97 -10.38 -10.82
CA GLU A 107 -16.01 -10.37 -9.34
C GLU A 107 -14.79 -9.66 -8.74
N VAL A 108 -13.61 -9.88 -9.34
CA VAL A 108 -12.37 -9.21 -8.93
C VAL A 108 -12.46 -7.71 -9.16
N LYS A 109 -12.96 -7.28 -10.32
CA LYS A 109 -13.15 -5.88 -10.66
C LYS A 109 -14.14 -5.22 -9.72
N GLU A 110 -15.30 -5.85 -9.47
CA GLU A 110 -16.30 -5.32 -8.56
C GLU A 110 -15.75 -5.15 -7.13
N LYS A 111 -14.94 -6.11 -6.66
CA LYS A 111 -14.21 -6.02 -5.39
C LYS A 111 -13.27 -4.81 -5.35
N PHE A 112 -12.49 -4.58 -6.40
CA PHE A 112 -11.61 -3.41 -6.47
C PHE A 112 -12.43 -2.11 -6.51
N ASP A 113 -13.50 -2.04 -7.29
CA ASP A 113 -14.36 -0.84 -7.38
C ASP A 113 -15.00 -0.50 -6.03
N ARG A 114 -15.43 -1.50 -5.25
CA ARG A 114 -15.89 -1.29 -3.86
C ARG A 114 -14.78 -0.75 -2.96
N ARG A 115 -13.56 -1.27 -3.07
CA ARG A 115 -12.39 -0.82 -2.28
C ARG A 115 -11.96 0.60 -2.66
N ILE A 116 -11.95 0.92 -3.95
CA ILE A 116 -11.62 2.25 -4.50
C ILE A 116 -12.65 3.27 -4.03
N ARG A 117 -13.95 2.99 -4.16
CA ARG A 117 -15.00 3.86 -3.64
C ARG A 117 -14.85 4.13 -2.15
N ARG A 118 -14.55 3.10 -1.35
CA ARG A 118 -14.28 3.26 0.08
C ARG A 118 -13.04 4.11 0.33
N PHE A 119 -11.95 3.88 -0.40
CA PHE A 119 -10.72 4.66 -0.29
C PHE A 119 -10.97 6.14 -0.57
N LEU A 120 -11.58 6.47 -1.72
CA LEU A 120 -11.88 7.85 -2.11
C LEU A 120 -12.86 8.51 -1.14
N HIS A 121 -13.87 7.78 -0.66
CA HIS A 121 -14.78 8.27 0.36
C HIS A 121 -14.04 8.61 1.67
N LYS A 122 -13.13 7.74 2.13
CA LYS A 122 -12.32 8.01 3.32
C LYS A 122 -11.38 9.20 3.10
N ALA A 123 -10.74 9.31 1.94
CA ALA A 123 -9.92 10.48 1.59
C ALA A 123 -10.70 11.81 1.67
N ALA A 124 -12.00 11.78 1.32
CA ALA A 124 -12.86 12.95 1.37
C ALA A 124 -13.44 13.26 2.77
N THR A 125 -13.45 12.31 3.71
CA THR A 125 -14.24 12.40 4.95
C THR A 125 -13.43 12.26 6.24
N SER A 126 -12.38 11.42 6.24
CA SER A 126 -11.50 11.20 7.38
C SER A 126 -10.74 12.47 7.73
N LYS A 127 -10.78 12.89 9.01
CA LYS A 127 -10.10 14.09 9.50
C LYS A 127 -8.58 13.88 9.61
N LYS A 128 -8.14 12.66 9.92
CA LYS A 128 -6.73 12.29 9.99
C LYS A 128 -6.50 10.89 9.41
N MET A 129 -5.65 10.79 8.39
CA MET A 129 -5.27 9.52 7.75
C MET A 129 -3.78 9.20 7.89
N LEU A 130 -3.45 7.92 7.94
CA LEU A 130 -2.07 7.43 7.82
C LEU A 130 -1.95 6.54 6.59
N PHE A 131 -0.96 6.80 5.77
CA PHE A 131 -0.55 5.94 4.67
C PHE A 131 0.77 5.26 5.02
N VAL A 132 0.89 3.96 4.75
CA VAL A 132 2.10 3.18 5.00
C VAL A 132 2.55 2.55 3.69
N ARG A 133 3.82 2.76 3.34
CA ARG A 133 4.45 2.26 2.12
C ARG A 133 5.74 1.54 2.50
N THR A 134 5.98 0.33 1.99
CA THR A 134 7.34 -0.22 2.01
C THR A 134 8.07 0.18 0.74
N GLU A 135 9.34 0.53 0.85
CA GLU A 135 10.19 0.99 -0.26
C GLU A 135 9.75 2.32 -0.92
N GLY A 136 10.73 3.18 -1.22
CA GLY A 136 10.56 4.44 -1.94
C GLY A 136 11.70 5.40 -1.64
N ASP A 137 12.05 6.23 -2.62
CA ASP A 137 13.07 7.28 -2.45
C ASP A 137 12.44 8.64 -2.09
N LEU A 138 13.30 9.63 -1.87
CA LEU A 138 12.89 10.98 -1.49
C LEU A 138 12.10 11.70 -2.59
N GLU A 139 12.43 11.47 -3.86
CA GLU A 139 11.80 12.17 -4.99
C GLU A 139 10.36 11.68 -5.16
N ASP A 140 10.18 10.35 -5.24
CA ASP A 140 8.86 9.73 -5.32
C ASP A 140 8.02 9.99 -4.07
N ALA A 141 8.65 10.10 -2.89
CA ALA A 141 7.96 10.46 -1.65
C ALA A 141 7.51 11.93 -1.60
N ALA A 142 8.28 12.83 -2.20
CA ALA A 142 7.89 14.22 -2.36
C ALA A 142 6.68 14.33 -3.29
N GLU A 143 6.71 13.62 -4.42
CA GLU A 143 5.57 13.55 -5.35
C GLU A 143 4.34 12.92 -4.67
N LEU A 144 4.51 11.84 -3.90
CA LEU A 144 3.41 11.21 -3.15
C LEU A 144 2.75 12.21 -2.20
N GLN A 145 3.55 13.01 -1.49
CA GLN A 145 3.02 14.03 -0.60
C GLN A 145 2.15 15.04 -1.35
N ASP A 146 2.59 15.50 -2.52
CA ASP A 146 1.85 16.47 -3.33
C ASP A 146 0.55 15.87 -3.88
N VAL A 147 0.60 14.64 -4.38
CA VAL A 147 -0.59 13.89 -4.82
C VAL A 147 -1.59 13.72 -3.67
N LEU A 148 -1.13 13.43 -2.46
CA LEU A 148 -2.01 13.28 -1.29
C LEU A 148 -2.56 14.61 -0.78
N TYR A 149 -1.85 15.73 -0.96
CA TYR A 149 -2.39 17.06 -0.68
C TYR A 149 -3.61 17.37 -1.56
N ASP A 150 -3.58 16.96 -2.83
CA ASP A 150 -4.71 17.17 -3.76
C ASP A 150 -5.85 16.16 -3.52
N LEU A 151 -5.53 14.95 -3.07
CA LEU A 151 -6.48 13.85 -2.94
C LEU A 151 -7.23 13.83 -1.60
N VAL A 152 -6.55 14.15 -0.50
CA VAL A 152 -7.07 14.04 0.87
C VAL A 152 -7.59 15.40 1.34
N ARG A 153 -8.84 15.43 1.82
CA ARG A 153 -9.51 16.68 2.20
C ARG A 153 -8.95 17.34 3.47
N TYR A 154 -8.47 16.53 4.40
CA TYR A 154 -8.08 16.99 5.74
C TYR A 154 -6.60 16.64 6.02
N ASP A 155 -6.30 16.09 7.20
CA ASP A 155 -4.93 15.81 7.60
C ASP A 155 -4.49 14.41 7.16
N PHE A 156 -3.24 14.29 6.73
CA PHE A 156 -2.61 13.00 6.50
C PHE A 156 -1.16 12.97 6.95
N ARG A 157 -0.66 11.75 7.13
CA ARG A 157 0.74 11.40 7.36
C ARG A 157 1.10 10.22 6.46
N VAL A 158 2.37 10.13 6.09
CA VAL A 158 2.93 9.00 5.35
C VAL A 158 4.09 8.44 6.15
N LEU A 159 4.11 7.13 6.28
CA LEU A 159 5.23 6.36 6.80
C LEU A 159 5.81 5.51 5.67
N ILE A 160 7.04 5.80 5.28
CA ILE A 160 7.81 4.99 4.33
C ILE A 160 8.80 4.13 5.11
N VAL A 161 8.82 2.83 4.83
CA VAL A 161 9.70 1.86 5.46
C VAL A 161 10.57 1.22 4.39
N ASN A 162 11.82 1.65 4.31
CA ASN A 162 12.81 1.13 3.39
C ASN A 162 13.58 -0.04 4.02
N HIS A 163 13.78 -1.13 3.30
CA HIS A 163 14.60 -2.24 3.78
C HIS A 163 16.00 -2.15 3.17
N THR A 164 16.98 -1.76 3.98
CA THR A 164 18.35 -1.44 3.54
C THR A 164 19.39 -2.21 4.36
N ASN A 165 20.67 -1.97 4.07
CA ASN A 165 21.79 -2.59 4.80
C ASN A 165 22.05 -1.86 6.14
N VAL A 166 21.07 -1.91 7.04
CA VAL A 166 21.16 -1.44 8.43
C VAL A 166 20.95 -2.60 9.41
N ASP A 167 21.47 -2.48 10.62
CA ASP A 167 21.35 -3.47 11.70
C ASP A 167 20.19 -3.18 12.67
N ARG A 168 19.58 -2.00 12.56
CA ARG A 168 18.53 -1.49 13.46
C ARG A 168 17.61 -0.51 12.73
N LEU A 169 16.55 -0.09 13.42
CA LEU A 169 15.70 1.01 12.97
C LEU A 169 16.51 2.31 12.91
N VAL A 170 16.53 2.96 11.74
CA VAL A 170 17.14 4.27 11.51
C VAL A 170 16.07 5.21 10.95
N GLU A 171 15.96 6.43 11.48
CA GLU A 171 15.08 7.46 10.92
C GLU A 171 15.83 8.29 9.87
N ASP A 172 15.23 8.45 8.69
CA ASP A 172 15.74 9.38 7.68
C ASP A 172 15.36 10.82 8.02
N ASN A 173 16.21 11.76 7.64
CA ASN A 173 15.99 13.20 7.84
C ASN A 173 15.46 13.89 6.58
N TRP A 174 14.46 13.29 5.94
CA TRP A 174 13.87 13.87 4.73
C TRP A 174 13.19 15.22 5.03
N PRO A 175 13.37 16.25 4.17
CA PRO A 175 12.83 17.59 4.36
C PRO A 175 11.32 17.69 4.05
N LEU A 176 10.57 16.60 4.24
CA LEU A 176 9.14 16.50 3.95
C LEU A 176 8.30 16.72 5.21
N LYS A 177 7.20 17.48 5.06
CA LYS A 177 6.34 17.90 6.18
C LYS A 177 5.30 16.87 6.57
N ARG A 178 4.96 15.95 5.67
CA ARG A 178 3.93 14.90 5.88
C ARG A 178 4.49 13.49 5.87
N VAL A 179 5.76 13.32 5.50
CA VAL A 179 6.39 12.01 5.31
C VAL A 179 7.47 11.79 6.36
N CYS A 180 7.35 10.67 7.06
CA CYS A 180 8.41 10.07 7.86
C CYS A 180 8.95 8.88 7.08
N SER A 181 10.27 8.83 6.88
CA SER A 181 10.95 7.66 6.31
C SER A 181 11.85 7.03 7.37
N VAL A 182 11.86 5.70 7.38
CA VAL A 182 12.74 4.90 8.22
C VAL A 182 13.37 3.78 7.40
N GLN A 183 14.50 3.28 7.90
CA GLN A 183 15.19 2.12 7.38
C GLN A 183 15.12 0.97 8.38
N LEU A 184 14.86 -0.24 7.87
CA LEU A 184 14.91 -1.51 8.61
C LEU A 184 15.88 -2.49 7.93
N PRO A 185 16.42 -3.49 8.65
CA PRO A 185 17.30 -4.50 8.07
C PRO A 185 16.69 -5.27 6.88
N ALA A 186 17.47 -5.46 5.81
CA ALA A 186 17.01 -6.10 4.57
C ALA A 186 17.02 -7.64 4.54
N ALA A 187 17.79 -8.31 5.41
CA ALA A 187 18.10 -9.74 5.31
C ALA A 187 16.86 -10.64 5.12
N ASN A 188 15.85 -10.48 5.99
CA ASN A 188 14.53 -11.08 5.81
C ASN A 188 13.44 -10.10 6.25
N LYS A 189 13.02 -9.26 5.30
CA LYS A 189 12.03 -8.20 5.57
C LYS A 189 10.65 -8.70 6.02
N TRP A 190 10.32 -9.97 5.78
CA TRP A 190 8.98 -10.51 6.03
C TRP A 190 8.69 -10.76 7.51
N THR A 191 9.64 -11.30 8.26
CA THR A 191 9.41 -11.76 9.64
C THR A 191 10.39 -11.21 10.65
N ASP A 192 11.64 -10.98 10.27
CA ASP A 192 12.70 -10.66 11.23
C ASP A 192 12.48 -9.25 11.83
N ASN A 193 11.81 -8.38 11.08
CA ASN A 193 11.51 -7.02 11.47
C ASN A 193 10.18 -6.86 12.25
N ASN A 194 9.44 -7.92 12.57
CA ASN A 194 8.13 -7.81 13.25
C ASN A 194 8.21 -6.98 14.53
N HIS A 195 9.23 -7.20 15.35
CA HIS A 195 9.46 -6.45 16.59
C HIS A 195 9.76 -4.96 16.34
N LEU A 196 10.44 -4.63 15.24
CA LEU A 196 10.70 -3.26 14.82
C LEU A 196 9.43 -2.59 14.31
N TRP A 197 8.59 -3.30 13.55
CA TRP A 197 7.27 -2.82 13.12
C TRP A 197 6.34 -2.53 14.31
N THR A 198 6.32 -3.39 15.33
CA THR A 198 5.58 -3.13 16.57
C THR A 198 6.10 -1.89 17.28
N ARG A 199 7.42 -1.68 17.33
CA ARG A 199 8.01 -0.47 17.90
C ARG A 199 7.70 0.79 17.09
N LEU A 200 7.75 0.68 15.75
CA LEU A 200 7.46 1.75 14.80
C LEU A 200 6.02 2.27 14.96
N LEU A 201 5.08 1.34 15.07
CA LEU A 201 3.64 1.63 15.16
C LEU A 201 3.17 1.85 16.60
N GLN A 202 4.09 1.87 17.57
CA GLN A 202 3.76 2.10 18.97
C GLN A 202 3.14 3.49 19.16
N GLY A 203 1.94 3.53 19.75
CA GLY A 203 1.18 4.77 19.96
C GLY A 203 0.43 5.26 18.71
N VAL A 204 0.36 4.45 17.65
CA VAL A 204 -0.56 4.64 16.53
C VAL A 204 -1.84 3.86 16.84
N HIS A 205 -2.99 4.51 16.69
CA HIS A 205 -4.30 3.92 16.95
C HIS A 205 -5.28 4.21 15.81
N THR A 206 -6.22 3.30 15.56
CA THR A 206 -7.40 3.60 14.75
C THR A 206 -8.51 4.13 15.65
N ARG A 207 -9.28 5.12 15.18
CA ARG A 207 -10.52 5.54 15.84
C ARG A 207 -11.54 4.42 15.68
N ASP A 208 -12.11 3.97 16.80
CA ASP A 208 -13.18 2.97 16.85
C ASP A 208 -14.43 3.41 16.07
#